data_AF-A0A0U1L404-F1
#
_entry.id   AF-A0A0U1L404-F1
#
_cell.length_a   1.000
_cell.length_b   1.000
_cell.length_c   1.000
_cell.angle_alpha   90.00
_cell.angle_beta   90.00
_cell.angle_gamma   90.00
#
_symmetry.space_group_name_H-M   'P 1'
#
loop_
_entity.id
_entity.type
_entity.pdbx_description
1 polymer ?
#
loop_
_entity_poly.entity_id
_entity_poly.type
_entity_poly.pdbx_seq_one_letter_code
_entity_poly.pdbx_strand_id
1 'polypeptide(L)'
;MKKWLQGLLVVIILWSGAIPCLGSEQIPVSTLSTGDKVYRQGTSLIVAFHAPRDVLSTSVINGGIRHDLKAVFNHDMKGAIGVTGANYPQYMQQVAGQLGLNPGKVTSMGTAASMENAVIQSESYQSLTVTAIATGGVEGNGGRVGDPASYFTPGKKPASYKAGTINIMLVIDADLPAGTMARALVTCTEAKTAALQELVAGSRFSTGLATGSGTDQTIVITNPGSPLYLEDAGKHAKLGELIGRTVKQAVKDTLLRQSGLSPQKQHSVLRRMNRFGVTEDSLYQQYQQEYGTVDKQHFLASLRQVDKEPALVTSTSLYVHLLDQNQWQLLSADELAKAGNDLLLLTAGKYQVLSPAVATGELAADVRAWSALVVKIVENQISQMHGSEALPPAVSPQDRQHSADQFTESMLTGINRSDYTSFSANFDQKMKSSLPESQFRLLSQSIKQKLGNYVSKELVTAEPKETFTIFTYKVKFEKEKAAVTVRTVLTQEDARILVAGFWMDAPM
;
A
#
# COMPACT_ATOMS: atom_id res chain seq x y z
N MET A 1 -23.57 -18.46 -45.35
CA MET A 1 -22.90 -19.46 -46.19
C MET A 1 -21.48 -18.99 -46.48
N LYS A 2 -20.47 -19.87 -46.26
CA LYS A 2 -19.03 -19.82 -46.64
C LYS A 2 -18.20 -18.67 -46.00
N LYS A 3 -17.31 -18.82 -45.00
CA LYS A 3 -16.36 -19.85 -44.48
C LYS A 3 -14.92 -19.67 -45.03
N TRP A 4 -13.94 -19.64 -44.09
CA TRP A 4 -12.46 -19.82 -44.16
C TRP A 4 -11.57 -18.57 -44.33
N LEU A 5 -10.42 -18.40 -43.66
CA LEU A 5 -9.46 -19.34 -43.05
C LEU A 5 -9.00 -18.92 -41.62
N GLN A 6 -8.97 -19.88 -40.68
CA GLN A 6 -8.09 -19.89 -39.51
C GLN A 6 -7.02 -20.96 -39.73
N GLY A 7 -5.75 -20.60 -39.56
CA GLY A 7 -4.60 -21.50 -39.66
C GLY A 7 -4.35 -22.26 -38.37
N LEU A 8 -4.38 -23.60 -38.47
CA LEU A 8 -4.04 -24.57 -37.45
C LEU A 8 -2.49 -24.70 -37.39
N LEU A 9 -1.87 -24.50 -36.23
CA LEU A 9 -0.51 -25.01 -35.96
C LEU A 9 -0.63 -26.18 -34.99
N VAL A 10 -0.43 -27.39 -35.52
CA VAL A 10 -0.40 -28.64 -34.75
C VAL A 10 0.95 -28.72 -34.05
N VAL A 11 0.95 -28.74 -32.72
CA VAL A 11 2.11 -29.17 -31.93
C VAL A 11 1.89 -30.63 -31.56
N ILE A 12 2.79 -31.47 -32.07
CA ILE A 12 2.88 -32.91 -31.83
C ILE A 12 3.23 -33.13 -30.35
N ILE A 13 2.34 -33.77 -29.59
CA ILE A 13 2.64 -34.29 -28.26
C ILE A 13 3.27 -35.68 -28.45
N LEU A 14 4.60 -35.75 -28.33
CA LEU A 14 5.31 -37.00 -28.13
C LEU A 14 5.38 -37.29 -26.63
N TRP A 15 4.75 -38.40 -26.25
CA TRP A 15 4.82 -39.01 -24.94
C TRP A 15 6.13 -39.82 -24.86
N SER A 16 7.07 -39.38 -24.04
CA SER A 16 8.20 -40.21 -23.62
C SER A 16 8.78 -39.69 -22.30
N GLY A 17 8.65 -40.50 -21.25
CA GLY A 17 9.54 -40.52 -20.08
C GLY A 17 9.45 -39.34 -19.13
N ALA A 18 9.27 -39.65 -17.85
CA ALA A 18 9.50 -38.79 -16.68
C ALA A 18 10.39 -37.56 -16.97
N ILE A 19 9.74 -36.42 -17.20
CA ILE A 19 10.39 -35.11 -17.09
C ILE A 19 10.60 -34.91 -15.59
N PRO A 20 11.82 -34.85 -15.06
CA PRO A 20 12.01 -34.34 -13.71
C PRO A 20 11.44 -32.92 -13.74
N CYS A 21 10.48 -32.63 -12.84
CA CYS A 21 10.01 -31.26 -12.62
C CYS A 21 11.22 -30.34 -12.66
N LEU A 22 11.33 -29.52 -13.72
CA LEU A 22 12.30 -28.45 -13.80
C LEU A 22 11.94 -27.52 -12.64
N GLY A 23 12.63 -27.71 -11.51
CA GLY A 23 12.54 -26.81 -10.38
C GLY A 23 12.79 -25.40 -10.92
N SER A 24 11.99 -24.43 -10.48
CA SER A 24 12.19 -23.04 -10.85
C SER A 24 13.66 -22.66 -10.70
N GLU A 25 14.17 -21.85 -11.63
CA GLU A 25 15.54 -21.36 -11.62
C GLU A 25 15.91 -20.75 -10.26
N GLN A 26 17.13 -21.03 -9.78
CA GLN A 26 17.67 -20.40 -8.58
C GLN A 26 18.28 -19.06 -8.94
N ILE A 27 17.67 -17.99 -8.48
CA ILE A 27 18.12 -16.62 -8.69
C ILE A 27 18.96 -16.20 -7.48
N PRO A 28 20.28 -16.02 -7.61
CA PRO A 28 21.11 -15.59 -6.49
C PRO A 28 20.69 -14.19 -6.02
N VAL A 29 20.60 -14.00 -4.70
CA VAL A 29 20.22 -12.73 -4.06
C VAL A 29 21.39 -12.11 -3.32
N SER A 30 22.10 -12.89 -2.50
CA SER A 30 23.26 -12.42 -1.73
C SER A 30 24.12 -13.60 -1.23
N THR A 31 25.34 -13.31 -0.80
CA THR A 31 26.17 -14.22 -0.01
C THR A 31 26.45 -13.56 1.34
N LEU A 32 26.18 -14.28 2.43
CA LEU A 32 26.30 -13.74 3.79
C LEU A 32 27.75 -13.77 4.27
N SER A 33 28.07 -13.07 5.37
CA SER A 33 29.41 -13.08 5.97
C SER A 33 29.84 -14.47 6.41
N THR A 34 28.87 -15.30 6.81
CA THR A 34 29.04 -16.71 7.14
C THR A 34 29.40 -17.59 5.95
N GLY A 35 29.40 -17.04 4.72
CA GLY A 35 29.57 -17.73 3.44
C GLY A 35 28.32 -18.47 2.93
N ASP A 36 27.21 -18.38 3.66
CA ASP A 36 25.93 -18.99 3.25
C ASP A 36 25.33 -18.24 2.05
N LYS A 37 24.73 -19.00 1.13
CA LYS A 37 24.12 -18.44 -0.08
C LYS A 37 22.65 -18.15 0.15
N VAL A 38 22.20 -16.96 -0.22
CA VAL A 38 20.79 -16.58 -0.28
C VAL A 38 20.34 -16.54 -1.72
N TYR A 39 19.29 -17.29 -2.06
CA TYR A 39 18.72 -17.30 -3.40
C TYR A 39 17.19 -17.37 -3.34
N ARG A 40 16.57 -16.84 -4.39
CA ARG A 40 15.13 -16.95 -4.63
C ARG A 40 14.90 -18.11 -5.59
N GLN A 41 13.96 -18.98 -5.25
CA GLN A 41 13.55 -20.09 -6.10
C GLN A 41 12.02 -20.14 -6.10
N GLY A 42 11.42 -19.79 -7.24
CA GLY A 42 9.97 -19.62 -7.33
C GLY A 42 9.49 -18.53 -6.36
N THR A 43 8.52 -18.89 -5.51
CA THR A 43 7.96 -18.00 -4.48
C THR A 43 8.63 -18.19 -3.11
N SER A 44 9.84 -18.75 -3.06
CA SER A 44 10.59 -19.00 -1.83
C SER A 44 11.92 -18.23 -1.83
N LEU A 45 12.32 -17.74 -0.64
CA LEU A 45 13.64 -17.23 -0.37
C LEU A 45 14.37 -18.21 0.56
N ILE A 46 15.55 -18.68 0.15
CA ILE A 46 16.28 -19.77 0.79
C ILE A 46 17.64 -19.27 1.26
N VAL A 47 18.04 -19.65 2.47
CA VAL A 47 19.41 -19.55 2.97
C VAL A 47 19.97 -20.96 3.01
N ALA A 48 20.89 -21.29 2.10
CA ALA A 48 21.56 -22.58 2.07
C ALA A 48 22.89 -22.52 2.83
N PHE A 49 23.06 -23.47 3.75
CA PHE A 49 24.21 -23.47 4.64
C PHE A 49 25.41 -24.13 3.97
N HIS A 50 26.52 -23.40 3.93
CA HIS A 50 27.77 -23.94 3.38
C HIS A 50 28.54 -24.84 4.36
N ALA A 51 28.21 -24.74 5.66
CA ALA A 51 28.84 -25.41 6.79
C ALA A 51 27.80 -25.61 7.92
N PRO A 52 28.12 -26.34 9.00
CA PRO A 52 27.19 -26.50 10.12
C PRO A 52 26.72 -25.15 10.71
N ARG A 53 25.45 -25.10 11.09
CA ARG A 53 24.80 -23.96 11.75
C ARG A 53 23.97 -24.44 12.92
N ASP A 54 23.96 -23.64 13.97
CA ASP A 54 22.96 -23.80 15.01
C ASP A 54 21.76 -22.92 14.67
N VAL A 55 20.57 -23.50 14.76
CA VAL A 55 19.32 -22.87 14.33
C VAL A 55 18.31 -22.94 15.45
N LEU A 56 17.77 -21.80 15.87
CA LEU A 56 16.60 -21.71 16.75
C LEU A 56 15.42 -21.14 15.97
N SER A 57 14.34 -21.91 15.83
CA SER A 57 13.23 -21.59 14.93
C SER A 57 11.86 -21.68 15.58
N THR A 58 10.98 -20.73 15.29
CA THR A 58 9.55 -20.76 15.65
C THR A 58 8.68 -21.51 14.62
N SER A 59 9.30 -22.17 13.65
CA SER A 59 8.61 -22.96 12.61
C SER A 59 7.85 -24.15 13.18
N VAL A 60 6.80 -24.56 12.46
CA VAL A 60 6.06 -25.79 12.72
C VAL A 60 6.83 -27.04 12.24
N ILE A 61 7.59 -26.94 11.14
CA ILE A 61 8.45 -28.04 10.68
C ILE A 61 9.88 -27.85 11.19
N ASN A 62 10.43 -28.90 11.83
CA ASN A 62 11.78 -28.93 12.38
C ASN A 62 12.14 -27.65 13.19
N GLY A 63 11.18 -27.15 13.99
CA GLY A 63 11.37 -26.00 14.86
C GLY A 63 12.15 -26.33 16.14
N GLY A 64 12.27 -25.36 17.04
CA GLY A 64 13.13 -25.46 18.22
C GLY A 64 14.61 -25.29 17.86
N ILE A 65 15.51 -25.79 18.71
CA ILE A 65 16.95 -25.76 18.48
C ILE A 65 17.41 -26.99 17.66
N ARG A 66 18.18 -26.75 16.61
CA ARG A 66 18.69 -27.78 15.68
C ARG A 66 20.13 -27.45 15.26
N HIS A 67 20.92 -28.49 15.05
CA HIS A 67 22.35 -28.40 14.68
C HIS A 67 22.66 -29.10 13.36
N ASP A 68 21.65 -29.72 12.74
CA ASP A 68 21.83 -30.64 11.62
C ASP A 68 21.14 -30.18 10.33
N LEU A 69 20.51 -29.00 10.34
CA LEU A 69 19.84 -28.43 9.19
C LEU A 69 20.86 -28.03 8.11
N LYS A 70 20.41 -28.00 6.85
CA LYS A 70 21.21 -27.66 5.68
C LYS A 70 20.74 -26.41 4.97
N ALA A 71 19.51 -25.98 5.24
CA ALA A 71 18.97 -24.73 4.76
C ALA A 71 17.78 -24.29 5.61
N VAL A 72 17.41 -23.04 5.47
CA VAL A 72 16.10 -22.52 5.90
C VAL A 72 15.44 -21.77 4.75
N PHE A 73 14.12 -21.66 4.77
CA PHE A 73 13.43 -20.89 3.75
C PHE A 73 12.19 -20.16 4.27
N ASN A 74 11.84 -19.08 3.59
CA ASN A 74 10.59 -18.35 3.76
C ASN A 74 9.80 -18.47 2.46
N HIS A 75 8.53 -18.86 2.54
CA HIS A 75 7.70 -19.17 1.38
C HIS A 75 6.47 -18.26 1.32
N ASP A 76 6.24 -17.65 0.15
CA ASP A 76 5.01 -16.92 -0.15
C ASP A 76 3.88 -17.90 -0.47
N MET A 77 2.88 -17.90 0.42
CA MET A 77 1.75 -18.81 0.47
C MET A 77 0.49 -18.28 -0.22
N LYS A 78 0.55 -17.18 -0.99
CA LYS A 78 -0.65 -16.71 -1.72
C LYS A 78 -1.23 -17.76 -2.67
N GLY A 79 -0.40 -18.67 -3.19
CA GLY A 79 -0.82 -19.79 -4.03
C GLY A 79 -1.28 -21.05 -3.26
N ALA A 80 -1.25 -21.03 -1.93
CA ALA A 80 -1.51 -22.19 -1.07
C ALA A 80 -3.01 -22.42 -0.82
N ILE A 81 -3.77 -22.71 -1.89
CA ILE A 81 -5.22 -22.93 -1.83
C ILE A 81 -5.52 -24.20 -1.01
N GLY A 82 -6.45 -24.10 -0.04
CA GLY A 82 -6.87 -25.25 0.78
C GLY A 82 -5.89 -25.65 1.89
N VAL A 83 -4.84 -24.85 2.12
CA VAL A 83 -3.94 -25.06 3.27
C VAL A 83 -4.59 -24.55 4.54
N THR A 84 -4.75 -25.45 5.50
CA THR A 84 -5.29 -25.23 6.84
C THR A 84 -4.20 -25.45 7.88
N GLY A 85 -4.49 -25.18 9.16
CA GLY A 85 -3.53 -25.49 10.23
C GLY A 85 -3.16 -26.98 10.31
N ALA A 86 -4.09 -27.88 9.93
CA ALA A 86 -3.90 -29.33 10.06
C ALA A 86 -2.96 -29.92 8.99
N ASN A 87 -2.98 -29.38 7.76
CA ASN A 87 -2.15 -29.85 6.64
C ASN A 87 -0.94 -28.93 6.35
N TYR A 88 -0.81 -27.82 7.08
CA TYR A 88 0.30 -26.88 6.93
C TYR A 88 1.69 -27.54 7.03
N PRO A 89 1.98 -28.43 8.01
CA PRO A 89 3.28 -29.08 8.09
C PRO A 89 3.61 -29.90 6.84
N GLN A 90 2.64 -30.70 6.37
CA GLN A 90 2.79 -31.54 5.19
C GLN A 90 2.98 -30.69 3.92
N TYR A 91 2.23 -29.59 3.81
CA TYR A 91 2.40 -28.64 2.71
C TYR A 91 3.83 -28.06 2.69
N MET A 92 4.34 -27.60 3.84
CA MET A 92 5.70 -27.04 3.90
C MET A 92 6.78 -28.10 3.60
N GLN A 93 6.56 -29.37 3.99
CA GLN A 93 7.45 -30.48 3.60
C GLN A 93 7.42 -30.74 2.09
N GLN A 94 6.25 -30.66 1.45
CA GLN A 94 6.12 -30.77 -0.01
C GLN A 94 6.84 -29.63 -0.73
N VAL A 95 6.67 -28.39 -0.24
CA VAL A 95 7.40 -27.22 -0.76
C VAL A 95 8.90 -27.43 -0.64
N ALA A 96 9.40 -27.90 0.50
CA ALA A 96 10.83 -28.23 0.65
C ALA A 96 11.32 -29.21 -0.42
N GLY A 97 10.57 -30.30 -0.66
CA GLY A 97 10.89 -31.27 -1.72
C GLY A 97 10.90 -30.66 -3.13
N GLN A 98 9.94 -29.78 -3.44
CA GLN A 98 9.88 -29.06 -4.72
C GLN A 98 11.05 -28.09 -4.93
N LEU A 99 11.59 -27.54 -3.85
CA LEU A 99 12.80 -26.70 -3.85
C LEU A 99 14.10 -27.54 -3.94
N GLY A 100 14.01 -28.87 -4.03
CA GLY A 100 15.16 -29.77 -4.00
C GLY A 100 15.84 -29.88 -2.63
N LEU A 101 15.14 -29.47 -1.56
CA LEU A 101 15.63 -29.53 -0.19
C LEU A 101 15.14 -30.81 0.51
N ASN A 102 15.95 -31.38 1.39
CA ASN A 102 15.52 -32.52 2.22
C ASN A 102 14.57 -32.03 3.33
N PRO A 103 13.29 -32.45 3.35
CA PRO A 103 12.31 -31.97 4.32
C PRO A 103 12.65 -32.27 5.80
N GLY A 104 13.51 -33.25 6.08
CA GLY A 104 14.00 -33.56 7.42
C GLY A 104 15.23 -32.74 7.84
N LYS A 105 15.78 -31.93 6.94
CA LYS A 105 17.01 -31.13 7.16
C LYS A 105 16.80 -29.64 6.87
N VAL A 106 15.56 -29.18 6.87
CA VAL A 106 15.23 -27.75 6.71
C VAL A 106 14.13 -27.33 7.66
N THR A 107 14.15 -26.06 8.07
CA THR A 107 13.03 -25.42 8.77
C THR A 107 12.50 -24.27 7.90
N SER A 108 11.27 -23.84 8.13
CA SER A 108 10.59 -22.95 7.19
C SER A 108 9.64 -21.95 7.81
N MET A 109 9.44 -20.83 7.13
CA MET A 109 8.39 -19.87 7.45
C MET A 109 7.42 -19.71 6.27
N GLY A 110 6.17 -19.38 6.59
CA GLY A 110 5.13 -19.07 5.62
C GLY A 110 4.71 -17.60 5.72
N THR A 111 4.49 -16.94 4.58
CA THR A 111 4.08 -15.54 4.54
C THR A 111 3.13 -15.26 3.38
N ALA A 112 2.39 -14.16 3.46
CA ALA A 112 1.69 -13.59 2.29
C ALA A 112 2.44 -12.40 1.67
N ALA A 113 3.59 -12.02 2.25
CA ALA A 113 4.47 -11.01 1.70
C ALA A 113 5.18 -11.56 0.45
N SER A 114 5.34 -10.71 -0.55
CA SER A 114 6.06 -11.09 -1.77
C SER A 114 7.56 -11.25 -1.47
N MET A 115 8.19 -12.33 -1.95
CA MET A 115 9.64 -12.51 -1.81
C MET A 115 10.45 -11.42 -2.51
N GLU A 116 9.86 -10.71 -3.47
CA GLU A 116 10.48 -9.55 -4.14
C GLU A 116 10.64 -8.35 -3.18
N ASN A 117 9.80 -8.29 -2.14
CA ASN A 117 9.82 -7.27 -1.10
C ASN A 117 10.68 -7.69 0.10
N ALA A 118 11.37 -8.84 0.01
CA ALA A 118 12.33 -9.24 1.02
C ALA A 118 13.46 -8.21 1.11
N VAL A 119 13.93 -8.00 2.33
CA VAL A 119 15.02 -7.09 2.65
C VAL A 119 16.11 -7.90 3.34
N ILE A 120 17.36 -7.65 2.95
CA ILE A 120 18.55 -8.14 3.64
C ILE A 120 19.28 -6.91 4.15
N GLN A 121 19.43 -6.80 5.47
CA GLN A 121 20.23 -5.76 6.12
C GLN A 121 21.33 -6.41 6.94
N SER A 122 22.52 -5.83 6.92
CA SER A 122 23.67 -6.30 7.68
C SER A 122 24.35 -5.14 8.40
N GLU A 123 24.74 -5.36 9.65
CA GLU A 123 25.63 -4.46 10.39
C GLU A 123 26.79 -5.26 10.97
N SER A 124 27.96 -4.61 11.03
CA SER A 124 29.20 -5.22 11.51
C SER A 124 29.90 -4.32 12.53
N TYR A 125 30.53 -4.95 13.52
CA TYR A 125 31.43 -4.28 14.46
C TYR A 125 32.63 -5.19 14.70
N GLN A 126 33.83 -4.74 14.31
CA GLN A 126 35.03 -5.57 14.28
C GLN A 126 34.78 -6.87 13.50
N SER A 127 35.01 -8.04 14.12
CA SER A 127 34.77 -9.35 13.52
C SER A 127 33.33 -9.84 13.63
N LEU A 128 32.45 -9.15 14.38
CA LEU A 128 31.05 -9.54 14.52
C LEU A 128 30.22 -8.99 13.36
N THR A 129 29.47 -9.85 12.67
CA THR A 129 28.45 -9.44 11.70
C THR A 129 27.09 -10.04 12.06
N VAL A 130 26.06 -9.20 12.01
CA VAL A 130 24.66 -9.58 12.17
C VAL A 130 23.90 -9.22 10.90
N THR A 131 23.15 -10.17 10.36
CA THR A 131 22.32 -9.96 9.16
C THR A 131 20.87 -10.33 9.46
N ALA A 132 19.94 -9.45 9.15
CA ALA A 132 18.51 -9.73 9.20
C ALA A 132 17.94 -9.82 7.78
N ILE A 133 17.28 -10.93 7.47
CA ILE A 133 16.51 -11.14 6.24
C ILE A 133 15.03 -11.11 6.62
N ALA A 134 14.30 -10.10 6.16
CA ALA A 134 12.93 -9.86 6.59
C ALA A 134 11.95 -9.79 5.42
N THR A 135 10.75 -10.32 5.66
CA THR A 135 9.55 -10.04 4.85
C THR A 135 8.44 -9.61 5.78
N GLY A 136 7.74 -8.51 5.51
CA GLY A 136 6.80 -7.94 6.49
C GLY A 136 5.59 -7.27 5.88
N GLY A 137 4.41 -7.52 6.43
CA GLY A 137 3.19 -6.74 6.17
C GLY A 137 2.21 -6.82 7.34
N VAL A 138 1.76 -5.67 7.84
CA VAL A 138 0.87 -5.57 9.02
C VAL A 138 -0.38 -4.72 8.83
N GLU A 139 -0.57 -4.10 7.67
CA GLU A 139 -1.73 -3.21 7.43
C GLU A 139 -3.08 -3.96 7.51
N GLY A 140 -3.09 -5.27 7.23
CA GLY A 140 -4.28 -6.11 7.24
C GLY A 140 -4.57 -6.81 8.57
N ASN A 141 -3.54 -7.15 9.34
CA ASN A 141 -3.65 -8.03 10.52
C ASN A 141 -2.68 -7.69 11.67
N GLY A 142 -2.09 -6.50 11.67
CA GLY A 142 -1.24 -6.03 12.76
C GLY A 142 -1.97 -6.18 14.10
N GLY A 143 -1.30 -6.80 15.07
CA GLY A 143 -1.85 -7.10 16.37
C GLY A 143 -0.91 -6.67 17.49
N ARG A 144 -1.49 -6.33 18.63
CA ARG A 144 -0.77 -6.01 19.86
C ARG A 144 -0.83 -7.22 20.79
N VAL A 145 0.28 -7.50 21.48
CA VAL A 145 0.29 -8.51 22.54
C VAL A 145 -0.77 -8.17 23.60
N GLY A 146 -1.58 -9.16 23.97
CA GLY A 146 -2.71 -8.97 24.89
C GLY A 146 -4.02 -8.54 24.23
N ASP A 147 -4.05 -8.33 22.91
CA ASP A 147 -5.32 -8.10 22.19
C ASP A 147 -6.28 -9.28 22.35
N PRO A 148 -7.61 -9.03 22.32
CA PRO A 148 -8.59 -10.10 22.33
C PRO A 148 -8.37 -11.11 21.19
N ALA A 149 -8.41 -12.39 21.53
CA ALA A 149 -8.32 -13.44 20.52
C ALA A 149 -9.55 -13.38 19.60
N SER A 150 -9.32 -13.40 18.28
CA SER A 150 -10.40 -13.39 17.27
C SER A 150 -11.09 -14.74 17.10
N TYR A 151 -10.51 -15.82 17.65
CA TYR A 151 -11.07 -17.16 17.64
C TYR A 151 -10.48 -18.02 18.76
N PHE A 152 -11.27 -18.97 19.25
CA PHE A 152 -10.81 -20.12 20.01
C PHE A 152 -11.53 -21.35 19.46
N THR A 153 -10.86 -22.08 18.57
CA THR A 153 -11.42 -23.31 17.99
C THR A 153 -10.35 -24.39 18.06
N PRO A 154 -10.32 -25.18 19.16
CA PRO A 154 -9.36 -26.26 19.31
C PRO A 154 -9.36 -27.17 18.07
N GLY A 155 -8.20 -27.32 17.43
CA GLY A 155 -8.01 -28.17 16.26
C GLY A 155 -8.49 -27.61 14.91
N LYS A 156 -9.03 -26.38 14.82
CA LYS A 156 -9.44 -25.77 13.54
C LYS A 156 -9.03 -24.28 13.46
N LYS A 157 -8.52 -23.85 12.31
CA LYS A 157 -8.34 -22.41 12.02
C LYS A 157 -9.65 -21.84 11.47
N PRO A 158 -10.00 -20.57 11.77
CA PRO A 158 -11.16 -19.92 11.19
C PRO A 158 -11.00 -19.78 9.66
N ALA A 159 -12.14 -19.79 8.96
CA ALA A 159 -12.19 -19.76 7.48
C ALA A 159 -11.74 -18.41 6.87
N SER A 160 -11.76 -17.32 7.65
CA SER A 160 -11.38 -15.98 7.22
C SER A 160 -10.23 -15.44 8.06
N TYR A 161 -8.99 -15.62 7.59
CA TYR A 161 -7.81 -15.00 8.18
C TYR A 161 -7.29 -13.91 7.23
N LYS A 162 -7.20 -12.66 7.72
CA LYS A 162 -6.54 -11.59 6.95
C LYS A 162 -5.04 -11.86 6.94
N ALA A 163 -4.49 -12.03 5.75
CA ALA A 163 -3.10 -12.38 5.59
C ALA A 163 -2.17 -11.18 5.84
N GLY A 164 -1.08 -11.43 6.55
CA GLY A 164 0.00 -10.48 6.85
C GLY A 164 0.93 -11.14 7.87
N THR A 165 2.24 -10.92 7.75
CA THR A 165 3.19 -11.44 8.75
C THR A 165 4.50 -10.71 8.63
N ILE A 166 5.24 -10.63 9.74
CA ILE A 166 6.66 -10.27 9.76
C ILE A 166 7.45 -11.53 10.06
N ASN A 167 8.16 -12.02 9.04
CA ASN A 167 9.09 -13.14 9.16
C ASN A 167 10.53 -12.63 9.11
N ILE A 168 11.37 -13.11 10.01
CA ILE A 168 12.78 -12.68 10.16
C ILE A 168 13.69 -13.90 10.21
N MET A 169 14.70 -13.97 9.33
CA MET A 169 15.86 -14.84 9.49
C MET A 169 17.02 -13.98 9.99
N LEU A 170 17.43 -14.19 11.23
CA LEU A 170 18.51 -13.48 11.89
C LEU A 170 19.77 -14.35 11.87
N VAL A 171 20.76 -13.95 11.07
CA VAL A 171 22.05 -14.64 10.93
C VAL A 171 23.09 -13.88 11.75
N ILE A 172 23.77 -14.60 12.64
CA ILE A 172 24.82 -14.07 13.51
C ILE A 172 26.10 -14.84 13.21
N ASP A 173 27.13 -14.16 12.73
CA ASP A 173 28.40 -14.77 12.36
C ASP A 173 29.34 -14.94 13.56
N ALA A 174 28.84 -15.66 14.56
CA ALA A 174 29.51 -15.96 15.81
C ALA A 174 28.99 -17.28 16.38
N ASP A 175 29.78 -17.91 17.23
CA ASP A 175 29.40 -19.06 18.04
C ASP A 175 28.69 -18.59 19.32
N LEU A 176 27.55 -19.20 19.63
CA LEU A 176 26.66 -18.79 20.72
C LEU A 176 26.12 -20.03 21.43
N PRO A 177 26.07 -20.06 22.77
CA PRO A 177 25.37 -21.12 23.48
C PRO A 177 23.85 -20.96 23.31
N ALA A 178 23.11 -22.07 23.49
CA ALA A 178 21.66 -22.13 23.28
C ALA A 178 20.87 -21.05 24.05
N GLY A 179 21.29 -20.74 25.28
CA GLY A 179 20.69 -19.67 26.09
C GLY A 179 20.82 -18.29 25.45
N THR A 180 21.96 -18.01 24.83
CA THR A 180 22.22 -16.74 24.13
C THR A 180 21.45 -16.67 22.81
N MET A 181 21.27 -17.78 22.11
CA MET A 181 20.38 -17.84 20.94
C MET A 181 18.92 -17.51 21.32
N ALA A 182 18.43 -18.08 22.42
CA ALA A 182 17.11 -17.76 22.95
C ALA A 182 17.01 -16.28 23.36
N ARG A 183 18.06 -15.72 23.96
CA ARG A 183 18.13 -14.29 24.26
C ARG A 183 18.09 -13.43 22.98
N ALA A 184 18.82 -13.83 21.92
CA ALA A 184 18.81 -13.15 20.64
C ALA A 184 17.41 -13.12 20.00
N LEU A 185 16.63 -14.20 20.11
CA LEU A 185 15.23 -14.25 19.67
C LEU A 185 14.37 -13.20 20.40
N VAL A 186 14.57 -13.02 21.72
CA VAL A 186 13.87 -11.98 22.50
C VAL A 186 14.26 -10.58 22.00
N THR A 187 15.55 -10.30 21.85
CA THR A 187 16.03 -8.99 21.38
C THR A 187 15.57 -8.69 19.94
N CYS A 188 15.53 -9.70 19.07
CA CYS A 188 14.93 -9.61 17.74
C CYS A 188 13.44 -9.23 17.81
N THR A 189 12.69 -9.85 18.72
CA THR A 189 11.26 -9.56 18.94
C THR A 189 11.03 -8.13 19.44
N GLU A 190 11.85 -7.66 20.37
CA GLU A 190 11.81 -6.29 20.88
C GLU A 190 12.16 -5.28 19.78
N ALA A 191 13.14 -5.57 18.92
CA ALA A 191 13.54 -4.72 17.81
C ALA A 191 12.43 -4.58 16.75
N LYS A 192 11.76 -5.68 16.40
CA LYS A 192 10.55 -5.67 15.55
C LYS A 192 9.45 -4.80 16.16
N THR A 193 9.19 -4.98 17.46
CA THR A 193 8.17 -4.20 18.18
C THR A 193 8.51 -2.72 18.18
N ALA A 194 9.77 -2.36 18.42
CA ALA A 194 10.24 -0.97 18.37
C ALA A 194 10.09 -0.37 16.96
N ALA A 195 10.35 -1.14 15.90
CA ALA A 195 10.12 -0.69 14.51
C ALA A 195 8.66 -0.29 14.27
N LEU A 196 7.71 -1.12 14.74
CA LEU A 196 6.28 -0.85 14.63
C LEU A 196 5.83 0.32 15.49
N GLN A 197 6.38 0.44 16.70
CA GLN A 197 6.12 1.56 17.61
C GLN A 197 6.60 2.89 17.00
N GLU A 198 7.81 2.93 16.45
CA GLU A 198 8.37 4.13 15.78
C GLU A 198 7.58 4.51 14.52
N LEU A 199 6.90 3.55 13.88
CA LEU A 199 5.99 3.77 12.77
C LEU A 199 4.55 4.04 13.22
N VAL A 200 4.26 4.03 14.52
CA VAL A 200 2.90 4.20 15.08
C VAL A 200 1.90 3.25 14.40
N ALA A 201 2.34 2.02 14.09
CA ALA A 201 1.49 1.04 13.42
C ALA A 201 0.38 0.59 14.38
N GLY A 202 -0.87 0.91 14.07
CA GLY A 202 -2.01 0.58 14.92
C GLY A 202 -2.39 -0.91 14.86
N SER A 203 -2.84 -1.46 15.98
CA SER A 203 -3.52 -2.76 15.99
C SER A 203 -4.79 -2.69 15.13
N ARG A 204 -5.19 -3.85 14.59
CA ARG A 204 -6.48 -4.06 13.90
C ARG A 204 -7.54 -4.69 14.82
N PHE A 205 -7.18 -4.96 16.08
CA PHE A 205 -8.04 -5.66 17.05
C PHE A 205 -8.29 -4.86 18.32
N SER A 206 -7.51 -3.80 18.56
CA SER A 206 -7.70 -2.88 19.67
C SER A 206 -7.31 -1.47 19.27
N THR A 207 -7.50 -0.56 20.21
CA THR A 207 -7.04 0.82 20.10
C THR A 207 -5.53 0.93 20.24
N GLY A 208 -4.76 -0.09 20.64
CA GLY A 208 -3.32 0.03 20.89
C GLY A 208 -2.43 0.01 19.64
N LEU A 209 -1.12 0.21 19.82
CA LEU A 209 -0.12 0.00 18.77
C LEU A 209 0.23 -1.49 18.62
N ALA A 210 0.37 -1.95 17.38
CA ALA A 210 0.77 -3.30 17.04
C ALA A 210 2.20 -3.60 17.50
N THR A 211 2.42 -4.81 17.99
CA THR A 211 3.74 -5.35 18.37
C THR A 211 4.24 -6.40 17.37
N GLY A 212 3.42 -6.76 16.39
CA GLY A 212 3.68 -7.74 15.36
C GLY A 212 2.43 -8.02 14.54
N SER A 213 2.38 -9.19 13.92
CA SER A 213 1.15 -9.84 13.49
C SER A 213 0.86 -11.09 14.34
N GLY A 214 -0.33 -11.67 14.17
CA GLY A 214 -0.68 -12.95 14.80
C GLY A 214 0.05 -14.18 14.25
N THR A 215 0.88 -14.05 13.20
CA THR A 215 1.57 -15.16 12.52
C THR A 215 3.06 -14.93 12.30
N ASP A 216 3.66 -13.97 13.02
CA ASP A 216 5.09 -13.68 12.89
C ASP A 216 5.94 -14.91 13.20
N GLN A 217 6.97 -15.14 12.39
CA GLN A 217 7.94 -16.21 12.60
C GLN A 217 9.36 -15.67 12.63
N THR A 218 10.25 -16.34 13.38
CA THR A 218 11.65 -15.97 13.46
C THR A 218 12.53 -17.21 13.47
N ILE A 219 13.63 -17.14 12.74
CA ILE A 219 14.69 -18.13 12.72
C ILE A 219 15.99 -17.41 13.08
N VAL A 220 16.64 -17.83 14.15
CA VAL A 220 18.00 -17.39 14.52
C VAL A 220 18.99 -18.44 14.05
N ILE A 221 20.05 -18.02 13.37
CA ILE A 221 21.07 -18.87 12.72
C ILE A 221 22.43 -18.38 13.21
N THR A 222 23.23 -19.25 13.80
CA THR A 222 24.57 -18.91 14.31
C THR A 222 25.64 -19.78 13.68
N ASN A 223 26.90 -19.35 13.79
CA ASN A 223 28.05 -20.00 13.19
C ASN A 223 28.91 -20.68 14.28
N PRO A 224 28.66 -21.95 14.63
CA PRO A 224 29.43 -22.67 15.65
C PRO A 224 30.88 -22.93 15.24
N GLY A 225 31.25 -22.68 13.97
CA GLY A 225 32.65 -22.73 13.52
C GLY A 225 33.40 -21.40 13.65
N SER A 226 32.74 -20.33 14.13
CA SER A 226 33.37 -19.03 14.29
C SER A 226 34.32 -19.03 15.49
N PRO A 227 35.53 -18.43 15.38
CA PRO A 227 36.39 -18.22 16.54
C PRO A 227 35.83 -17.15 17.51
N LEU A 228 34.83 -16.39 17.08
CA LEU A 228 34.15 -15.40 17.90
C LEU A 228 33.03 -16.08 18.68
N TYR A 229 33.22 -16.24 19.99
CA TYR A 229 32.22 -16.81 20.90
C TYR A 229 31.58 -15.70 21.76
N LEU A 230 30.25 -15.67 21.83
CA LEU A 230 29.49 -14.62 22.51
C LEU A 230 28.40 -15.22 23.43
N GLU A 231 28.35 -14.75 24.67
CA GLU A 231 27.42 -15.27 25.69
C GLU A 231 26.26 -14.33 26.01
N ASP A 232 26.30 -13.07 25.55
CA ASP A 232 25.24 -12.10 25.80
C ASP A 232 24.73 -11.46 24.51
N ALA A 233 23.43 -11.62 24.27
CA ALA A 233 22.69 -11.01 23.18
C ALA A 233 21.68 -9.95 23.67
N GLY A 234 21.75 -9.57 24.96
CA GLY A 234 20.94 -8.52 25.55
C GLY A 234 21.38 -7.12 25.13
N LYS A 235 20.53 -6.13 25.43
CA LYS A 235 20.69 -4.72 24.99
C LYS A 235 21.96 -4.03 25.48
N HIS A 236 22.62 -4.54 26.51
CA HIS A 236 23.89 -4.01 27.02
C HIS A 236 25.11 -4.57 26.24
N ALA A 237 24.94 -5.68 25.54
CA ALA A 237 25.99 -6.30 24.75
C ALA A 237 26.01 -5.76 23.31
N LYS A 238 27.19 -5.73 22.71
CA LYS A 238 27.36 -5.30 21.31
C LYS A 238 26.53 -6.14 20.35
N LEU A 239 26.40 -7.44 20.59
CA LEU A 239 25.53 -8.31 19.79
C LEU A 239 24.07 -7.86 19.86
N GLY A 240 23.54 -7.57 21.05
CA GLY A 240 22.17 -7.09 21.20
C GLY A 240 21.93 -5.73 20.55
N GLU A 241 22.91 -4.82 20.60
CA GLU A 241 22.88 -3.55 19.85
C GLU A 241 22.76 -3.78 18.34
N LEU A 242 23.61 -4.64 17.77
CA LEU A 242 23.60 -4.94 16.33
C LEU A 242 22.32 -5.65 15.90
N ILE A 243 21.81 -6.61 16.68
CA ILE A 243 20.50 -7.23 16.42
C ILE A 243 19.42 -6.15 16.41
N GLY A 244 19.40 -5.28 17.43
CA GLY A 244 18.44 -4.20 17.55
C GLY A 244 18.40 -3.28 16.33
N ARG A 245 19.58 -2.79 15.90
CA ARG A 245 19.71 -1.90 14.73
C ARG A 245 19.31 -2.60 13.43
N THR A 246 19.88 -3.77 13.19
CA THR A 246 19.71 -4.51 11.92
C THR A 246 18.26 -4.94 11.73
N VAL A 247 17.64 -5.53 12.76
CA VAL A 247 16.25 -6.00 12.70
C VAL A 247 15.28 -4.82 12.56
N LYS A 248 15.48 -3.74 13.33
CA LYS A 248 14.61 -2.57 13.25
C LYS A 248 14.60 -1.96 11.85
N GLN A 249 15.77 -1.82 11.23
CA GLN A 249 15.88 -1.31 9.87
C GLN A 249 15.26 -2.27 8.85
N ALA A 250 15.59 -3.57 8.92
CA ALA A 250 15.04 -4.58 8.00
C ALA A 250 13.51 -4.64 8.04
N VAL A 251 12.91 -4.56 9.24
CA VAL A 251 11.46 -4.55 9.43
C VAL A 251 10.83 -3.29 8.81
N LYS A 252 11.39 -2.10 9.05
CA LYS A 252 10.88 -0.86 8.43
C LYS A 252 10.94 -0.92 6.90
N ASP A 253 12.05 -1.38 6.35
CA ASP A 253 12.26 -1.43 4.90
C ASP A 253 11.31 -2.44 4.24
N THR A 254 11.10 -3.62 4.83
CA THR A 254 10.18 -4.60 4.23
C THR A 254 8.72 -4.14 4.34
N LEU A 255 8.34 -3.47 5.43
CA LEU A 255 7.00 -2.89 5.58
C LEU A 255 6.74 -1.78 4.55
N LEU A 256 7.76 -0.95 4.27
CA LEU A 256 7.75 0.03 3.20
C LEU A 256 7.58 -0.64 1.83
N ARG A 257 8.41 -1.64 1.49
CA ARG A 257 8.32 -2.34 0.20
C ARG A 257 6.99 -3.06 -0.01
N GLN A 258 6.48 -3.70 1.05
CA GLN A 258 5.27 -4.52 0.96
C GLN A 258 3.98 -3.72 0.96
N SER A 259 3.91 -2.63 1.72
CA SER A 259 2.65 -1.92 1.98
C SER A 259 2.76 -0.39 1.96
N GLY A 260 3.95 0.16 1.71
CA GLY A 260 4.23 1.60 1.77
C GLY A 260 4.27 2.16 3.19
N LEU A 261 4.19 1.32 4.22
CA LEU A 261 4.20 1.76 5.62
C LEU A 261 5.54 2.44 5.94
N SER A 262 5.49 3.75 6.17
CA SER A 262 6.64 4.65 6.27
C SER A 262 6.31 5.87 7.14
N PRO A 263 7.33 6.60 7.64
CA PRO A 263 7.11 7.87 8.33
C PRO A 263 6.25 8.87 7.53
N GLN A 264 6.47 8.96 6.22
CA GLN A 264 5.73 9.86 5.32
C GLN A 264 4.26 9.46 5.21
N LYS A 265 3.99 8.15 5.05
CA LYS A 265 2.62 7.63 5.04
C LYS A 265 1.92 7.85 6.39
N GLN A 266 2.67 7.73 7.49
CA GLN A 266 2.19 7.88 8.87
C GLN A 266 2.03 9.34 9.32
N HIS A 267 2.57 10.31 8.58
CA HIS A 267 2.28 11.72 8.76
C HIS A 267 0.84 12.02 8.30
N SER A 268 -0.16 11.54 9.04
CA SER A 268 -1.59 11.67 8.74
C SER A 268 -2.42 11.67 10.03
N VAL A 269 -3.48 12.48 10.06
CA VAL A 269 -4.46 12.52 11.14
C VAL A 269 -5.26 11.22 11.17
N LEU A 270 -5.81 10.82 10.02
CA LEU A 270 -6.59 9.61 9.84
C LEU A 270 -5.80 8.37 10.27
N ARG A 271 -4.51 8.28 9.90
CA ARG A 271 -3.66 7.14 10.26
C ARG A 271 -3.49 6.98 11.76
N ARG A 272 -3.31 8.09 12.49
CA ARG A 272 -3.19 8.09 13.96
C ARG A 272 -4.49 7.77 14.67
N MET A 273 -5.60 8.29 14.15
CA MET A 273 -6.92 8.14 14.73
C MET A 273 -7.63 6.83 14.32
N ASN A 274 -7.14 6.14 13.29
CA ASN A 274 -7.79 4.95 12.74
C ASN A 274 -7.96 3.81 13.75
N ARG A 275 -7.01 3.62 14.67
CA ARG A 275 -7.11 2.61 15.74
C ARG A 275 -8.23 2.91 16.74
N PHE A 276 -8.74 4.15 16.77
CA PHE A 276 -9.89 4.57 17.55
C PHE A 276 -11.21 4.56 16.75
N GLY A 277 -11.20 4.03 15.52
CA GLY A 277 -12.38 3.94 14.67
C GLY A 277 -12.64 5.16 13.78
N VAL A 278 -11.77 6.18 13.81
CA VAL A 278 -11.90 7.35 12.94
C VAL A 278 -11.43 7.01 11.53
N THR A 279 -12.31 7.15 10.56
CA THR A 279 -12.10 6.82 9.14
C THR A 279 -12.64 7.95 8.25
N GLU A 280 -12.28 7.94 6.97
CA GLU A 280 -12.89 8.83 5.97
C GLU A 280 -14.43 8.74 6.02
N ASP A 281 -14.97 7.51 6.12
CA ASP A 281 -16.41 7.28 6.16
C ASP A 281 -17.06 7.78 7.46
N SER A 282 -16.43 7.55 8.61
CA SER A 282 -17.00 8.02 9.89
C SER A 282 -17.02 9.55 9.98
N LEU A 283 -15.98 10.22 9.47
CA LEU A 283 -15.94 11.68 9.43
C LEU A 283 -16.95 12.24 8.43
N TYR A 284 -17.13 11.61 7.28
CA TYR A 284 -18.15 12.02 6.31
C TYR A 284 -19.57 11.86 6.87
N GLN A 285 -19.86 10.74 7.53
CA GLN A 285 -21.15 10.53 8.20
C GLN A 285 -21.43 11.60 9.25
N GLN A 286 -20.42 11.96 10.04
CA GLN A 286 -20.54 13.04 11.03
C GLN A 286 -20.77 14.40 10.34
N TYR A 287 -20.01 14.71 9.30
CA TYR A 287 -20.19 15.92 8.50
C TYR A 287 -21.62 16.05 7.98
N GLN A 288 -22.17 14.97 7.40
CA GLN A 288 -23.54 14.96 6.89
C GLN A 288 -24.60 15.26 7.95
N GLN A 289 -24.38 14.79 9.18
CA GLN A 289 -25.29 15.01 10.31
C GLN A 289 -25.25 16.47 10.80
N GLU A 290 -24.07 17.10 10.76
CA GLU A 290 -23.88 18.45 11.31
C GLU A 290 -24.12 19.57 10.28
N TYR A 291 -23.74 19.37 9.01
CA TYR A 291 -23.71 20.40 7.97
C TYR A 291 -24.56 20.08 6.74
N GLY A 292 -25.13 18.88 6.66
CA GLY A 292 -25.92 18.42 5.52
C GLY A 292 -25.09 17.80 4.40
N THR A 293 -25.72 17.59 3.26
CA THR A 293 -25.12 16.78 2.18
C THR A 293 -24.24 17.62 1.27
N VAL A 294 -22.94 17.33 1.30
CA VAL A 294 -21.98 17.69 0.24
C VAL A 294 -21.58 16.43 -0.52
N ASP A 295 -21.21 16.57 -1.79
CA ASP A 295 -20.65 15.48 -2.57
C ASP A 295 -19.46 14.83 -1.84
N LYS A 296 -19.48 13.50 -1.75
CA LYS A 296 -18.48 12.76 -0.97
C LYS A 296 -17.07 12.97 -1.54
N GLN A 297 -16.90 13.08 -2.85
CA GLN A 297 -15.57 13.29 -3.42
C GLN A 297 -15.04 14.67 -3.06
N HIS A 298 -15.90 15.69 -3.07
CA HIS A 298 -15.54 17.03 -2.64
C HIS A 298 -15.11 17.06 -1.16
N PHE A 299 -15.89 16.46 -0.26
CA PHE A 299 -15.51 16.31 1.14
C PHE A 299 -14.16 15.58 1.31
N LEU A 300 -13.96 14.46 0.61
CA LEU A 300 -12.72 13.68 0.70
C LEU A 300 -11.52 14.44 0.14
N ALA A 301 -11.70 15.29 -0.87
CA ALA A 301 -10.63 16.14 -1.40
C ALA A 301 -10.15 17.13 -0.33
N SER A 302 -11.08 17.82 0.33
CA SER A 302 -10.76 18.75 1.43
C SER A 302 -10.15 18.02 2.63
N LEU A 303 -10.74 16.89 3.04
CA LEU A 303 -10.22 16.07 4.13
C LEU A 303 -8.78 15.61 3.87
N ARG A 304 -8.42 15.22 2.64
CA ARG A 304 -7.06 14.77 2.30
C ARG A 304 -6.02 15.88 2.38
N GLN A 305 -6.42 17.13 2.17
CA GLN A 305 -5.54 18.29 2.39
C GLN A 305 -5.29 18.46 3.89
N VAL A 306 -6.37 18.53 4.67
CA VAL A 306 -6.32 18.68 6.14
C VAL A 306 -5.61 17.52 6.85
N ASP A 307 -5.78 16.28 6.36
CA ASP A 307 -5.17 15.06 6.93
C ASP A 307 -3.65 15.15 7.01
N LYS A 308 -3.02 15.91 6.12
CA LYS A 308 -1.57 16.04 5.99
C LYS A 308 -1.02 17.37 6.52
N GLU A 309 -1.87 18.27 7.01
CA GLU A 309 -1.47 19.56 7.53
C GLU A 309 -0.57 19.41 8.77
N PRO A 310 0.69 19.92 8.76
CA PRO A 310 1.66 19.70 9.83
C PRO A 310 1.18 20.12 11.22
N ALA A 311 0.42 21.22 11.31
CA ALA A 311 -0.11 21.71 12.57
C ALA A 311 -1.17 20.77 13.15
N LEU A 312 -2.09 20.25 12.32
CA LEU A 312 -3.13 19.33 12.80
C LEU A 312 -2.53 17.97 13.14
N VAL A 313 -1.63 17.46 12.29
CA VAL A 313 -0.89 16.21 12.52
C VAL A 313 -0.14 16.24 13.86
N THR A 314 0.53 17.35 14.17
CA THR A 314 1.24 17.55 15.45
C THR A 314 0.26 17.50 16.62
N SER A 315 -0.83 18.29 16.57
CA SER A 315 -1.81 18.30 17.64
C SER A 315 -2.50 16.94 17.82
N THR A 316 -2.84 16.24 16.73
CA THR A 316 -3.38 14.87 16.78
C THR A 316 -2.39 13.92 17.43
N SER A 317 -1.08 14.06 17.19
CA SER A 317 -0.06 13.21 17.82
C SER A 317 -0.06 13.36 19.34
N LEU A 318 -0.15 14.60 19.83
CA LEU A 318 -0.23 14.89 21.27
C LEU A 318 -1.54 14.37 21.87
N TYR A 319 -2.66 14.66 21.22
CA TYR A 319 -3.98 14.24 21.68
C TYR A 319 -4.10 12.72 21.77
N VAL A 320 -3.67 12.01 20.72
CA VAL A 320 -3.65 10.54 20.71
C VAL A 320 -2.76 9.96 21.82
N HIS A 321 -1.64 10.62 22.14
CA HIS A 321 -0.77 10.17 23.23
C HIS A 321 -1.41 10.39 24.61
N LEU A 322 -2.22 11.44 24.78
CA LEU A 322 -3.06 11.60 25.99
C LEU A 322 -4.09 10.48 26.13
N LEU A 323 -4.77 10.12 25.03
CA LEU A 323 -5.69 8.98 25.02
C LEU A 323 -4.97 7.69 25.43
N ASP A 324 -3.78 7.44 24.88
CA ASP A 324 -2.95 6.30 25.26
C ASP A 324 -2.62 6.27 26.75
N GLN A 325 -2.10 7.37 27.29
CA GLN A 325 -1.69 7.44 28.69
C GLN A 325 -2.87 7.24 29.64
N ASN A 326 -4.06 7.74 29.29
CA ASN A 326 -5.27 7.45 30.06
C ASN A 326 -5.64 5.96 30.00
N GLN A 327 -5.62 5.35 28.82
CA GLN A 327 -5.89 3.91 28.68
C GLN A 327 -4.86 3.03 29.40
N TRP A 328 -3.61 3.50 29.50
CA TRP A 328 -2.55 2.84 30.27
C TRP A 328 -2.60 3.18 31.77
N GLN A 329 -3.59 3.95 32.21
CA GLN A 329 -3.79 4.37 33.60
C GLN A 329 -2.61 5.20 34.15
N LEU A 330 -1.85 5.84 33.26
CA LEU A 330 -0.83 6.82 33.64
C LEU A 330 -1.43 8.20 33.91
N LEU A 331 -2.60 8.48 33.34
CA LEU A 331 -3.39 9.69 33.58
C LEU A 331 -4.83 9.32 33.96
N SER A 332 -5.40 10.08 34.89
CA SER A 332 -6.82 9.98 35.24
C SER A 332 -7.74 10.51 34.14
N ALA A 333 -9.05 10.23 34.25
CA ALA A 333 -10.05 10.78 33.34
C ALA A 333 -10.15 12.32 33.47
N ASP A 334 -9.99 12.87 34.67
CA ASP A 334 -10.02 14.33 34.88
C ASP A 334 -8.82 15.03 34.23
N GLU A 335 -7.63 14.43 34.33
CA GLU A 335 -6.43 14.93 33.65
C GLU A 335 -6.58 14.86 32.13
N LEU A 336 -7.14 13.77 31.60
CA LEU A 336 -7.44 13.64 30.17
C LEU A 336 -8.43 14.73 29.73
N ALA A 337 -9.55 14.90 30.44
CA ALA A 337 -10.56 15.89 30.08
C ALA A 337 -9.96 17.30 30.05
N LYS A 338 -9.19 17.68 31.09
CA LYS A 338 -8.59 19.01 31.17
C LYS A 338 -7.58 19.25 30.04
N ALA A 339 -6.56 18.41 29.94
CA ALA A 339 -5.51 18.58 28.93
C ALA A 339 -6.03 18.37 27.50
N GLY A 340 -7.02 17.48 27.32
CA GLY A 340 -7.72 17.25 26.07
C GLY A 340 -8.47 18.49 25.59
N ASN A 341 -9.24 19.15 26.47
CA ASN A 341 -9.90 20.41 26.15
C ASN A 341 -8.91 21.53 25.81
N ASP A 342 -7.78 21.64 26.54
CA ASP A 342 -6.74 22.62 26.23
C ASP A 342 -6.17 22.40 24.81
N LEU A 343 -5.89 21.15 24.41
CA LEU A 343 -5.43 20.84 23.06
C LEU A 343 -6.50 21.08 21.98
N LEU A 344 -7.76 20.76 22.27
CA LEU A 344 -8.88 21.05 21.37
C LEU A 344 -8.97 22.56 21.12
N LEU A 345 -8.93 23.37 22.18
CA LEU A 345 -9.03 24.83 22.10
C LEU A 345 -7.85 25.44 21.33
N LEU A 346 -6.62 25.02 21.65
CA LEU A 346 -5.41 25.48 20.96
C LEU A 346 -5.43 25.12 19.48
N THR A 347 -5.90 23.92 19.13
CA THR A 347 -5.98 23.47 17.75
C THR A 347 -7.10 24.20 17.00
N ALA A 348 -8.28 24.32 17.60
CA ALA A 348 -9.42 25.04 17.03
C ALA A 348 -9.07 26.50 16.73
N GLY A 349 -8.35 27.18 17.63
CA GLY A 349 -7.88 28.55 17.42
C GLY A 349 -6.98 28.71 16.20
N LYS A 350 -6.09 27.74 15.92
CA LYS A 350 -5.22 27.78 14.72
C LYS A 350 -5.99 27.71 13.41
N TYR A 351 -7.11 27.01 13.41
CA TYR A 351 -7.97 26.86 12.23
C TYR A 351 -9.18 27.81 12.24
N GLN A 352 -9.25 28.72 13.22
CA GLN A 352 -10.32 29.70 13.37
C GLN A 352 -11.72 29.07 13.42
N VAL A 353 -11.82 27.89 14.05
CA VAL A 353 -13.10 27.18 14.26
C VAL A 353 -13.47 27.15 15.74
N LEU A 354 -14.74 26.91 16.03
CA LEU A 354 -15.20 26.74 17.41
C LEU A 354 -14.74 25.40 17.99
N SER A 355 -14.06 25.45 19.13
CA SER A 355 -13.64 24.25 19.86
C SER A 355 -14.84 23.43 20.33
N PRO A 356 -14.86 22.11 20.07
CA PRO A 356 -15.67 21.19 20.84
C PRO A 356 -15.23 21.18 22.31
N ALA A 357 -16.11 20.74 23.21
CA ALA A 357 -15.82 20.59 24.63
C ALA A 357 -16.15 19.17 25.09
N VAL A 358 -15.33 18.64 25.99
CA VAL A 358 -15.50 17.32 26.60
C VAL A 358 -15.72 17.50 28.09
N ALA A 359 -16.86 17.03 28.61
CA ALA A 359 -17.19 17.17 30.03
C ALA A 359 -16.52 16.10 30.91
N THR A 360 -16.29 14.90 30.36
CA THR A 360 -15.73 13.73 31.07
C THR A 360 -14.63 13.09 30.24
N GLY A 361 -13.54 12.63 30.89
CA GLY A 361 -12.42 11.95 30.20
C GLY A 361 -12.74 10.52 29.81
N GLU A 362 -13.84 10.32 29.08
CA GLU A 362 -14.22 9.05 28.50
C GLU A 362 -13.69 8.95 27.08
N LEU A 363 -12.92 7.90 26.79
CA LEU A 363 -12.28 7.68 25.49
C LEU A 363 -13.21 7.92 24.28
N ALA A 364 -14.45 7.45 24.35
CA ALA A 364 -15.40 7.61 23.24
C ALA A 364 -15.86 9.07 23.08
N ALA A 365 -16.00 9.83 24.17
CA ALA A 365 -16.34 11.25 24.13
C ALA A 365 -15.18 12.09 23.58
N ASP A 366 -13.96 11.81 24.04
CA ASP A 366 -12.74 12.45 23.56
C ASP A 366 -12.48 12.22 22.06
N VAL A 367 -12.60 10.96 21.60
CA VAL A 367 -12.47 10.62 20.17
C VAL A 367 -13.53 11.34 19.33
N ARG A 368 -14.78 11.43 19.81
CA ARG A 368 -15.84 12.19 19.13
C ARG A 368 -15.54 13.68 19.07
N ALA A 369 -15.03 14.27 20.15
CA ALA A 369 -14.69 15.69 20.18
C ALA A 369 -13.55 16.01 19.21
N TRP A 370 -12.50 15.19 19.14
CA TRP A 370 -11.45 15.36 18.15
C TRP A 370 -11.98 15.20 16.72
N SER A 371 -12.85 14.21 16.48
CA SER A 371 -13.48 14.01 15.17
C SER A 371 -14.33 15.21 14.76
N ALA A 372 -15.13 15.77 15.68
CA ALA A 372 -15.91 16.98 15.47
C ALA A 372 -15.03 18.19 15.13
N LEU A 373 -13.88 18.32 15.81
CA LEU A 373 -12.92 19.38 15.48
C LEU A 373 -12.40 19.23 14.05
N VAL A 374 -12.00 18.03 13.63
CA VAL A 374 -11.55 17.78 12.25
C VAL A 374 -12.66 18.08 11.23
N VAL A 375 -13.89 17.63 11.50
CA VAL A 375 -15.06 17.92 10.64
C VAL A 375 -15.29 19.42 10.50
N LYS A 376 -15.22 20.20 11.60
CA LYS A 376 -15.32 21.66 11.57
C LYS A 376 -14.23 22.33 10.74
N ILE A 377 -12.99 21.83 10.83
CA ILE A 377 -11.86 22.35 10.05
C ILE A 377 -12.10 22.11 8.56
N VAL A 378 -12.52 20.89 8.21
CA VAL A 378 -12.86 20.53 6.82
C VAL A 378 -14.02 21.38 6.31
N GLU A 379 -15.06 21.59 7.13
CA GLU A 379 -16.17 22.46 6.74
C GLU A 379 -15.71 23.89 6.51
N ASN A 380 -14.99 24.49 7.45
CA ASN A 380 -14.48 25.85 7.29
C ASN A 380 -13.66 26.01 6.00
N GLN A 381 -12.90 24.98 5.61
CA GLN A 381 -12.17 24.97 4.36
C GLN A 381 -13.12 24.91 3.13
N ILE A 382 -14.13 24.05 3.17
CA ILE A 382 -15.16 23.94 2.12
C ILE A 382 -15.94 25.27 1.99
N SER A 383 -16.40 25.84 3.10
CA SER A 383 -17.11 27.13 3.08
C SER A 383 -16.22 28.28 2.60
N GLN A 384 -14.92 28.28 2.91
CA GLN A 384 -13.98 29.29 2.40
C GLN A 384 -13.68 29.12 0.91
N MET A 385 -13.62 27.89 0.41
CA MET A 385 -13.53 27.64 -1.03
C MET A 385 -14.78 28.20 -1.72
N HIS A 386 -15.98 27.91 -1.21
CA HIS A 386 -17.23 28.50 -1.71
C HIS A 386 -17.36 30.01 -1.49
N GLY A 387 -16.76 30.57 -0.44
CA GLY A 387 -16.72 32.01 -0.16
C GLY A 387 -15.70 32.78 -1.01
N SER A 388 -14.71 32.08 -1.58
CA SER A 388 -13.77 32.60 -2.58
C SER A 388 -14.24 32.36 -4.02
N GLU A 389 -15.21 31.45 -4.21
CA GLU A 389 -15.98 31.30 -5.43
C GLU A 389 -17.11 32.35 -5.45
N ALA A 390 -16.78 33.58 -5.80
CA ALA A 390 -17.65 34.20 -6.80
C ALA A 390 -17.60 33.25 -7.99
N LEU A 391 -18.65 32.43 -8.17
CA LEU A 391 -18.85 31.64 -9.39
C LEU A 391 -18.41 32.54 -10.55
N PRO A 392 -17.33 32.21 -11.29
CA PRO A 392 -16.98 32.99 -12.46
C PRO A 392 -18.26 33.04 -13.30
N PRO A 393 -18.69 34.24 -13.74
CA PRO A 393 -20.01 34.45 -14.31
C PRO A 393 -20.26 33.33 -15.31
N ALA A 394 -21.36 32.60 -15.10
CA ALA A 394 -21.68 31.42 -15.90
C ALA A 394 -21.48 31.79 -17.37
N VAL A 395 -20.47 31.17 -18.02
CA VAL A 395 -20.15 31.52 -19.40
C VAL A 395 -21.41 31.26 -20.21
N SER A 396 -21.88 32.29 -20.92
CA SER A 396 -23.18 32.26 -21.56
C SER A 396 -23.27 31.04 -22.48
N PRO A 397 -24.47 30.46 -22.70
CA PRO A 397 -24.62 29.35 -23.64
C PRO A 397 -24.03 29.65 -25.03
N GLN A 398 -24.06 30.92 -25.45
CA GLN A 398 -23.49 31.39 -26.71
C GLN A 398 -21.95 31.34 -26.72
N ASP A 399 -21.30 31.80 -25.65
CA ASP A 399 -19.84 31.78 -25.52
C ASP A 399 -19.29 30.34 -25.39
N ARG A 400 -20.06 29.45 -24.74
CA ARG A 400 -19.74 28.02 -24.65
C ARG A 400 -19.82 27.33 -26.00
N GLN A 401 -20.85 27.64 -26.79
CA GLN A 401 -20.97 27.12 -28.15
C GLN A 401 -19.85 27.67 -29.05
N HIS A 402 -19.54 28.97 -28.96
CA HIS A 402 -18.43 29.57 -29.70
C HIS A 402 -17.09 28.88 -29.40
N SER A 403 -16.82 28.60 -28.11
CA SER A 403 -15.64 27.86 -27.69
C SER A 403 -15.62 26.43 -28.22
N ALA A 404 -16.76 25.73 -28.19
CA ALA A 404 -16.88 24.38 -28.75
C ALA A 404 -16.58 24.34 -30.24
N ASP A 405 -17.10 25.33 -30.97
CA ASP A 405 -16.83 25.49 -32.39
C ASP A 405 -15.35 25.77 -32.61
N GLN A 406 -14.72 26.69 -31.90
CA GLN A 406 -13.28 26.94 -32.08
C GLN A 406 -12.42 25.72 -31.74
N PHE A 407 -12.68 25.05 -30.61
CA PHE A 407 -11.86 23.95 -30.12
C PHE A 407 -11.99 22.72 -31.02
N THR A 408 -13.21 22.39 -31.44
CA THR A 408 -13.45 21.27 -32.36
C THR A 408 -12.77 21.53 -33.71
N GLU A 409 -12.74 22.80 -34.17
CA GLU A 409 -12.03 23.16 -35.41
C GLU A 409 -10.52 22.95 -35.26
N SER A 410 -9.95 23.44 -34.16
CA SER A 410 -8.52 23.30 -33.87
C SER A 410 -8.10 21.84 -33.77
N MET A 411 -8.93 20.99 -33.14
CA MET A 411 -8.68 19.56 -33.06
C MET A 411 -8.71 18.88 -34.43
N LEU A 412 -9.76 19.10 -35.22
CA LEU A 412 -9.90 18.45 -36.54
C LEU A 412 -8.83 18.93 -37.54
N THR A 413 -8.48 20.22 -37.52
CA THR A 413 -7.37 20.76 -38.34
C THR A 413 -6.00 20.34 -37.82
N GLY A 414 -5.83 20.18 -36.50
CA GLY A 414 -4.65 19.59 -35.88
C GLY A 414 -4.40 18.16 -36.34
N ILE A 415 -5.48 17.35 -36.47
CA ILE A 415 -5.39 16.01 -37.08
C ILE A 415 -4.89 16.10 -38.53
N ASN A 416 -5.45 17.00 -39.36
CA ASN A 416 -5.00 17.20 -40.74
C ASN A 416 -3.52 17.60 -40.84
N ARG A 417 -3.01 18.37 -39.89
CA ARG A 417 -1.60 18.82 -39.87
C ARG A 417 -0.67 17.86 -39.12
N SER A 418 -1.22 16.84 -38.48
CA SER A 418 -0.50 15.99 -37.51
C SER A 418 0.21 16.83 -36.43
N ASP A 419 -0.44 17.91 -35.99
CA ASP A 419 0.05 18.87 -35.00
C ASP A 419 -0.62 18.62 -33.65
N TYR A 420 0.13 18.02 -32.72
CA TYR A 420 -0.37 17.70 -31.39
C TYR A 420 -0.56 18.95 -30.51
N THR A 421 0.25 19.98 -30.70
CA THR A 421 0.16 21.21 -29.91
C THR A 421 -1.16 21.90 -30.17
N SER A 422 -1.55 22.06 -31.44
CA SER A 422 -2.86 22.63 -31.81
C SER A 422 -4.02 21.71 -31.42
N PHE A 423 -3.82 20.40 -31.48
CA PHE A 423 -4.85 19.41 -31.11
C PHE A 423 -5.15 19.41 -29.61
N SER A 424 -4.13 19.50 -28.75
CA SER A 424 -4.24 19.35 -27.29
C SER A 424 -4.30 20.68 -26.52
N ALA A 425 -4.28 21.82 -27.22
CA ALA A 425 -4.17 23.15 -26.64
C ALA A 425 -5.17 23.41 -25.51
N ASN A 426 -6.41 22.94 -25.68
CA ASN A 426 -7.53 23.22 -24.77
C ASN A 426 -7.96 22.00 -23.93
N PHE A 427 -7.13 20.96 -23.83
CA PHE A 427 -7.47 19.76 -23.07
C PHE A 427 -7.37 19.99 -21.56
N ASP A 428 -8.28 19.36 -20.82
CA ASP A 428 -8.10 19.17 -19.38
C ASP A 428 -6.90 18.24 -19.08
N GLN A 429 -6.47 18.19 -17.82
CA GLN A 429 -5.29 17.41 -17.43
C GLN A 429 -5.51 15.90 -17.64
N LYS A 430 -6.74 15.41 -17.47
CA LYS A 430 -7.10 14.00 -17.62
C LYS A 430 -7.00 13.57 -19.08
N MET A 431 -7.47 14.39 -20.01
CA MET A 431 -7.46 14.17 -21.45
C MET A 431 -6.05 14.24 -22.01
N LYS A 432 -5.22 15.19 -21.54
CA LYS A 432 -3.77 15.23 -21.87
C LYS A 432 -3.05 13.94 -21.46
N SER A 433 -3.39 13.42 -20.28
CA SER A 433 -2.81 12.16 -19.77
C SER A 433 -3.32 10.94 -20.53
N SER A 434 -4.57 10.98 -20.99
CA SER A 434 -5.23 9.86 -21.68
C SER A 434 -4.85 9.74 -23.16
N LEU A 435 -4.49 10.86 -23.81
CA LEU A 435 -4.05 10.88 -25.20
C LEU A 435 -2.72 11.65 -25.37
N PRO A 436 -1.59 11.06 -24.95
CA PRO A 436 -0.27 11.65 -25.14
C PRO A 436 0.11 11.71 -26.64
N GLU A 437 1.10 12.54 -26.97
CA GLU A 437 1.53 12.79 -28.36
C GLU A 437 1.81 11.51 -29.16
N SER A 438 2.42 10.49 -28.52
CA SER A 438 2.71 9.21 -29.16
C SER A 438 1.45 8.48 -29.65
N GLN A 439 0.38 8.52 -28.88
CA GLN A 439 -0.91 7.93 -29.26
C GLN A 439 -1.63 8.79 -30.29
N PHE A 440 -1.55 10.12 -30.18
CA PHE A 440 -2.10 11.04 -31.17
C PHE A 440 -1.49 10.81 -32.56
N ARG A 441 -0.18 10.57 -32.67
CA ARG A 441 0.47 10.29 -33.96
C ARG A 441 -0.14 9.06 -34.65
N LEU A 442 -0.32 7.97 -33.91
CA LEU A 442 -0.96 6.75 -34.41
C LEU A 442 -2.42 7.00 -34.82
N LEU A 443 -3.16 7.73 -34.00
CA LEU A 443 -4.55 8.09 -34.25
C LEU A 443 -4.69 8.95 -35.52
N SER A 444 -3.91 10.02 -35.64
CA SER A 444 -3.96 10.95 -36.77
C SER A 444 -3.64 10.25 -38.10
N GLN A 445 -2.65 9.34 -38.10
CA GLN A 445 -2.31 8.54 -39.27
C GLN A 445 -3.47 7.61 -39.66
N SER A 446 -4.08 6.93 -38.68
CA SER A 446 -5.22 6.03 -38.91
C SER A 446 -6.42 6.79 -39.49
N ILE A 447 -6.74 7.98 -38.96
CA ILE A 447 -7.84 8.82 -39.46
C ILE A 447 -7.56 9.28 -40.89
N LYS A 448 -6.37 9.82 -41.19
CA LYS A 448 -6.01 10.25 -42.55
C LYS A 448 -6.04 9.11 -43.57
N GLN A 449 -5.60 7.92 -43.14
CA GLN A 449 -5.59 6.75 -44.00
C GLN A 449 -7.02 6.33 -44.37
N LYS A 450 -7.90 6.22 -43.37
CA LYS A 450 -9.27 5.71 -43.52
C LYS A 450 -10.25 6.75 -44.07
N LEU A 451 -10.27 7.95 -43.48
CA LEU A 451 -11.27 8.98 -43.73
C LEU A 451 -10.75 10.09 -44.66
N GLY A 452 -9.43 10.29 -44.77
CA GLY A 452 -8.85 11.43 -45.50
C GLY A 452 -8.73 12.67 -44.64
N ASN A 453 -8.51 13.84 -45.25
CA ASN A 453 -8.49 15.09 -44.47
C ASN A 453 -9.91 15.53 -44.09
N TYR A 454 -10.03 16.13 -42.92
CA TYR A 454 -11.20 16.89 -42.50
C TYR A 454 -11.46 18.06 -43.46
N VAL A 455 -12.73 18.26 -43.83
CA VAL A 455 -13.17 19.30 -44.78
C VAL A 455 -14.03 20.36 -44.09
N SER A 456 -15.08 19.94 -43.38
CA SER A 456 -16.05 20.86 -42.75
C SER A 456 -16.82 20.15 -41.65
N LYS A 457 -17.37 20.92 -40.70
CA LYS A 457 -18.31 20.44 -39.69
C LYS A 457 -19.58 21.26 -39.65
N GLU A 458 -20.63 20.65 -39.12
CA GLU A 458 -21.92 21.28 -38.85
C GLU A 458 -22.39 20.86 -37.46
N LEU A 459 -22.73 21.81 -36.60
CA LEU A 459 -23.27 21.52 -35.28
C LEU A 459 -24.69 20.94 -35.41
N VAL A 460 -24.93 19.81 -34.75
CA VAL A 460 -26.24 19.11 -34.76
C VAL A 460 -26.98 19.37 -33.45
N THR A 461 -26.32 19.15 -32.31
CA THR A 461 -26.93 19.33 -30.99
C THR A 461 -25.93 19.88 -29.99
N ALA A 462 -26.44 20.66 -29.04
CA ALA A 462 -25.76 21.04 -27.81
C ALA A 462 -26.60 20.54 -26.63
N GLU A 463 -26.06 19.61 -25.86
CA GLU A 463 -26.74 18.99 -24.72
C GLU A 463 -26.08 19.45 -23.42
N PRO A 464 -26.63 20.48 -22.73
CA PRO A 464 -26.14 20.88 -21.43
C PRO A 464 -26.47 19.80 -20.39
N LYS A 465 -25.47 19.47 -19.57
CA LYS A 465 -25.59 18.66 -18.34
C LYS A 465 -25.20 19.53 -17.15
N GLU A 466 -25.40 19.03 -15.93
CA GLU A 466 -25.13 19.80 -14.69
C GLU A 466 -23.68 20.31 -14.60
N THR A 467 -22.70 19.53 -15.07
CA THR A 467 -21.26 19.82 -14.90
C THR A 467 -20.46 19.94 -16.20
N PHE A 468 -21.09 19.70 -17.36
CA PHE A 468 -20.44 19.78 -18.67
C PHE A 468 -21.47 19.98 -19.79
N THR A 469 -21.03 20.28 -21.00
CA THR A 469 -21.90 20.39 -22.18
C THR A 469 -21.34 19.52 -23.31
N ILE A 470 -22.20 18.70 -23.92
CA ILE A 470 -21.84 17.85 -25.05
C ILE A 470 -22.25 18.55 -26.35
N PHE A 471 -21.31 18.78 -27.24
CA PHE A 471 -21.56 19.30 -28.58
C PHE A 471 -21.37 18.18 -29.60
N THR A 472 -22.39 17.92 -30.41
CA THR A 472 -22.36 16.89 -31.45
C THR A 472 -22.33 17.54 -32.81
N TYR A 473 -21.34 17.17 -33.61
CA TYR A 473 -21.10 17.67 -34.96
C TYR A 473 -21.25 16.56 -35.99
N LYS A 474 -21.80 16.89 -37.15
CA LYS A 474 -21.63 16.12 -38.38
C LYS A 474 -20.40 16.65 -39.11
N VAL A 475 -19.46 15.77 -39.38
CA VAL A 475 -18.14 16.11 -39.91
C VAL A 475 -17.93 15.42 -41.25
N LYS A 476 -17.49 16.17 -42.26
CA LYS A 476 -17.16 15.67 -43.58
C LYS A 476 -15.65 15.48 -43.70
N PHE A 477 -15.27 14.33 -44.24
CA PHE A 477 -13.89 13.99 -44.59
C PHE A 477 -13.80 13.67 -46.09
N GLU A 478 -12.62 13.81 -46.69
CA GLU A 478 -12.41 13.65 -48.14
C GLU A 478 -12.80 12.26 -48.69
N LYS A 479 -12.52 11.18 -47.95
CA LYS A 479 -12.69 9.79 -48.42
C LYS A 479 -13.97 9.13 -47.91
N GLU A 480 -14.64 9.73 -46.93
CA GLU A 480 -15.87 9.19 -46.35
C GLU A 480 -17.09 9.93 -46.92
N LYS A 481 -18.00 9.18 -47.56
CA LYS A 481 -19.20 9.76 -48.19
C LYS A 481 -20.28 10.09 -47.17
N ALA A 482 -20.34 9.35 -46.06
CA ALA A 482 -21.27 9.62 -44.98
C ALA A 482 -20.69 10.66 -44.01
N ALA A 483 -21.54 11.41 -43.31
CA ALA A 483 -21.05 12.33 -42.29
C ALA A 483 -20.58 11.52 -41.06
N VAL A 484 -19.36 11.76 -40.61
CA VAL A 484 -18.81 11.22 -39.35
C VAL A 484 -19.38 12.03 -38.19
N THR A 485 -19.86 11.36 -37.15
CA THR A 485 -20.35 12.06 -35.95
C THR A 485 -19.19 12.33 -35.00
N VAL A 486 -19.00 13.59 -34.61
CA VAL A 486 -17.96 13.99 -33.67
C VAL A 486 -18.59 14.61 -32.44
N ARG A 487 -18.19 14.15 -31.26
CA ARG A 487 -18.68 14.67 -29.98
C ARG A 487 -17.54 15.35 -29.23
N THR A 488 -17.73 16.61 -28.89
CA THR A 488 -16.80 17.40 -28.07
C THR A 488 -17.48 17.72 -26.75
N VAL A 489 -16.85 17.34 -25.64
CA VAL A 489 -17.37 17.60 -24.29
C VAL A 489 -16.55 18.71 -23.66
N LEU A 490 -17.24 19.78 -23.28
CA LEU A 490 -16.63 20.91 -22.59
C LEU A 490 -17.01 20.91 -21.12
N THR A 491 -16.02 21.10 -20.27
CA THR A 491 -16.19 21.38 -18.85
C THR A 491 -15.65 22.77 -18.54
N GLN A 492 -16.04 23.30 -17.39
CA GLN A 492 -15.52 24.56 -16.87
C GLN A 492 -14.70 24.25 -15.61
N GLU A 493 -13.42 24.54 -15.67
CA GLU A 493 -12.52 24.51 -14.52
C GLU A 493 -12.09 25.95 -14.25
N ASP A 494 -12.44 26.47 -13.08
CA ASP A 494 -12.31 27.89 -12.73
C ASP A 494 -13.01 28.81 -13.76
N ALA A 495 -12.28 29.78 -14.33
CA ALA A 495 -12.73 30.69 -15.38
C ALA A 495 -12.41 30.20 -16.81
N ARG A 496 -11.95 28.95 -17.01
CA ARG A 496 -11.56 28.43 -18.32
C ARG A 496 -12.47 27.32 -18.79
N ILE A 497 -12.81 27.35 -20.07
CA ILE A 497 -13.50 26.26 -20.76
C ILE A 497 -12.45 25.31 -21.31
N LEU A 498 -12.54 24.03 -20.93
CA LEU A 498 -11.61 22.99 -21.35
C LEU A 498 -12.36 21.83 -22.00
N VAL A 499 -11.67 21.13 -22.91
CA VAL A 499 -12.14 19.89 -23.52
C VAL A 499 -11.84 18.74 -22.56
N ALA A 500 -12.89 18.10 -22.08
CA ALA A 500 -12.82 16.92 -21.21
C ALA A 500 -13.04 15.60 -21.97
N GLY A 501 -13.43 15.69 -23.25
CA GLY A 501 -13.61 14.52 -24.08
C GLY A 501 -13.85 14.84 -25.56
N PHE A 502 -13.42 13.91 -26.41
CA PHE A 502 -13.53 13.98 -27.85
C PHE A 502 -13.71 12.58 -28.43
N TRP A 503 -14.78 12.35 -29.19
CA TRP A 503 -15.11 11.06 -29.80
C TRP A 503 -15.47 11.24 -31.27
N MET A 504 -15.13 10.23 -32.08
CA MET A 504 -15.46 10.19 -33.51
C MET A 504 -16.09 8.84 -33.84
N ASP A 505 -17.31 8.87 -34.37
CA ASP A 505 -18.07 7.70 -34.79
C ASP A 505 -18.31 7.78 -36.30
N ALA A 506 -17.56 6.99 -37.07
CA ALA A 506 -17.76 6.86 -38.51
C ALA A 506 -18.84 5.79 -38.80
N PRO A 507 -19.80 6.06 -39.69
CA PRO A 507 -20.66 5.00 -40.23
C PRO A 507 -19.74 4.00 -40.96
N MET A 508 -19.75 2.73 -40.54
CA MET A 508 -18.88 1.69 -41.11
C MET A 508 -19.08 1.47 -42.61
#